data_AF-B4UW99-F1
#
_entry.id   AF-B4UW99-F1
#
_cell.length_a   1.000
_cell.length_b   1.000
_cell.length_c   1.000
_cell.angle_alpha   90.00
_cell.angle_beta   90.00
_cell.angle_gamma   90.00
#
_symmetry.space_group_name_H-M   'P 1'
#
loop_
_entity.id
_entity.type
_entity.pdbx_description
1 polymer ?
#
loop_
_entity_poly.entity_id
_entity_poly.type
_entity_poly.pdbx_seq_one_letter_code
_entity_poly.pdbx_strand_id
1 'polypeptide(L)' 'TKKLEFEGVPSKFLVVYNLDPPQGCKLGEEVSIIWQRMNDAEELASSTGSEVIGHTWILESIAACKLQPFVI' A
#
# COMPACT_ATOMS: atom_id res chain seq x y z
N THR A 1 -25.68 24.19 -17.61
CA THR A 1 -24.48 23.32 -17.47
C THR A 1 -24.95 22.00 -16.90
N LYS A 2 -24.89 20.91 -17.67
CA LYS A 2 -25.23 19.58 -17.12
C LYS A 2 -24.15 19.21 -16.10
N LYS A 3 -24.53 19.05 -14.84
CA LYS A 3 -23.69 18.41 -13.82
C LYS A 3 -23.53 16.95 -14.29
N LEU A 4 -22.33 16.56 -14.69
CA LEU A 4 -22.02 15.13 -14.77
C LEU A 4 -21.99 14.64 -13.32
N GLU A 5 -23.08 14.04 -12.90
CA GLU A 5 -23.05 13.13 -11.76
C GLU A 5 -22.25 11.92 -12.25
N PHE A 6 -20.97 11.87 -11.88
CA PHE A 6 -20.21 10.63 -11.94
C PHE A 6 -20.88 9.72 -10.91
N GLU A 7 -21.69 8.77 -11.36
CA GLU A 7 -22.00 7.60 -10.54
C GLU A 7 -20.64 7.02 -10.17
N GLY A 8 -20.22 7.27 -8.93
CA GLY A 8 -18.85 7.04 -8.50
C GLY A 8 -18.53 5.56 -8.66
N VAL A 9 -17.62 5.24 -9.59
CA VAL A 9 -17.00 3.92 -9.60
C VAL A 9 -16.43 3.73 -8.20
N PRO A 10 -16.77 2.61 -7.49
CA PRO A 10 -16.24 2.37 -6.16
C PRO A 10 -14.73 2.48 -6.19
N SER A 11 -14.21 3.55 -5.59
CA SER A 11 -12.77 3.79 -5.54
C SER A 11 -12.23 2.96 -4.39
N LYS A 12 -11.36 2.00 -4.69
CA LYS A 12 -10.62 1.27 -3.66
C LYS A 12 -9.44 2.12 -3.22
N PHE A 13 -9.36 2.41 -1.93
CA PHE A 13 -8.22 3.07 -1.32
C PHE A 13 -7.19 2.02 -0.89
N LEU A 14 -5.92 2.35 -1.05
CA LEU A 14 -4.79 1.50 -0.68
C LEU A 14 -3.90 2.27 0.29
N VAL A 15 -3.50 1.61 1.38
CA VAL A 15 -2.42 2.08 2.25
C VAL A 15 -1.14 1.38 1.82
N VAL A 16 -0.12 2.17 1.52
CA VAL A 16 1.14 1.68 0.97
C VAL A 16 2.25 1.86 2.00
N TYR A 17 2.97 0.79 2.32
CA TYR A 17 4.12 0.86 3.21
C TYR A 17 5.44 0.50 2.49
N ASN A 18 6.54 1.07 2.99
CA ASN A 18 7.86 0.84 2.41
C ASN A 18 8.50 -0.43 3.00
N LEU A 19 8.88 -1.35 2.11
CA LEU A 19 9.54 -2.62 2.41
C LEU A 19 11.07 -2.49 2.47
N ASP A 20 11.62 -1.35 2.05
CA ASP A 20 13.05 -1.15 2.04
C ASP A 20 13.56 -0.81 3.44
N PRO A 21 14.69 -1.44 3.87
CA PRO A 21 15.37 -1.04 5.08
C PRO A 21 15.81 0.43 4.97
N PRO A 22 15.73 1.21 6.06
CA PRO A 22 16.28 2.57 6.05
C PRO A 22 17.78 2.54 5.75
N GLN A 23 18.25 3.54 5.00
CA GLN A 23 19.67 3.66 4.73
C GLN A 23 20.45 3.80 6.04
N GLY A 24 21.42 2.91 6.25
CA GLY A 24 22.27 2.91 7.45
C GLY A 24 21.62 2.31 8.70
N CYS A 25 20.49 1.61 8.60
CA CYS A 25 19.98 0.83 9.73
C CYS A 25 20.97 -0.28 10.12
N LYS A 26 20.99 -0.66 11.41
CA LYS A 26 21.88 -1.74 11.85
C LYS A 26 21.33 -3.08 11.35
N LEU A 27 22.24 -4.04 11.17
CA LEU A 27 21.86 -5.42 10.85
C LEU A 27 20.94 -5.98 11.95
N GLY A 28 19.78 -6.50 11.54
CA GLY A 28 18.73 -7.00 12.41
C GLY A 28 17.63 -5.97 12.76
N GLU A 29 17.86 -4.67 12.59
CA GLU A 29 16.83 -3.64 12.81
C GLU A 29 15.82 -3.59 11.65
N GLU A 30 16.22 -4.03 10.45
CA GLU A 30 15.39 -3.98 9.25
C GLU A 30 14.06 -4.70 9.42
N VAL A 31 14.07 -5.88 10.04
CA VAL A 31 12.87 -6.71 10.23
C VAL A 31 11.89 -6.01 11.17
N SER A 32 12.38 -5.48 12.29
CA SER A 32 11.53 -4.76 13.25
C SER A 32 10.94 -3.49 12.66
N ILE A 33 11.71 -2.76 11.84
CA ILE A 33 11.26 -1.53 11.20
C ILE A 33 10.19 -1.81 10.15
N ILE A 34 10.40 -2.81 9.30
CA ILE A 34 9.44 -3.22 8.27
C ILE A 34 8.16 -3.75 8.94
N TRP A 35 8.30 -4.55 9.99
CA TRP A 35 7.18 -5.06 10.79
C TRP A 35 6.36 -3.92 11.39
N GLN A 36 7.01 -2.92 11.99
CA GLN A 36 6.32 -1.77 12.55
C GLN A 36 5.53 -1.00 11.48
N ARG A 37 6.14 -0.75 10.32
CA ARG A 37 5.47 -0.07 9.20
C ARG A 37 4.25 -0.82 8.69
N MET A 38 4.31 -2.15 8.65
CA MET A 38 3.19 -3.00 8.28
C MET A 38 2.05 -2.84 9.28
N ASN A 39 2.32 -2.93 10.59
CA ASN A 39 1.30 -2.76 11.63
C ASN A 39 0.66 -1.36 11.58
N ASP A 40 1.47 -0.30 11.41
CA ASP A 40 0.96 1.07 11.31
C ASP A 40 0.05 1.24 10.08
N ALA A 41 0.41 0.58 8.97
CA ALA A 41 -0.38 0.59 7.74
C ALA A 41 -1.70 -0.19 7.90
N GLU A 42 -1.68 -1.33 8.57
CA GLU A 42 -2.88 -2.11 8.91
C GLU A 42 -3.82 -1.35 9.84
N GLU A 43 -3.28 -0.69 10.86
CA GLU A 43 -4.06 0.16 11.76
C GLU A 43 -4.75 1.29 10.98
N LEU A 44 -4.00 1.99 10.11
CA LEU A 44 -4.54 3.05 9.26
C LEU A 44 -5.61 2.52 8.29
N ALA A 45 -5.36 1.37 7.66
CA ALA A 45 -6.28 0.75 6.72
C ALA A 45 -7.58 0.30 7.39
N SER A 46 -7.51 -0.22 8.62
CA SER A 46 -8.66 -0.65 9.41
C SER A 46 -9.66 0.48 9.66
N SER A 47 -9.16 1.70 9.89
CA SER A 47 -9.99 2.89 10.13
C SER A 47 -10.71 3.40 8.88
N THR A 48 -10.25 2.99 7.69
CA THR A 48 -10.73 3.51 6.40
C THR A 48 -11.38 2.45 5.51
N GLY A 49 -11.34 1.16 5.90
CA GLY A 49 -11.75 0.05 5.06
C GLY A 49 -10.88 -0.11 3.80
N SER A 50 -9.62 0.32 3.88
CA SER A 50 -8.64 0.23 2.78
C SER A 50 -7.90 -1.12 2.79
N GLU A 51 -7.25 -1.45 1.69
CA GLU A 51 -6.32 -2.58 1.61
C GLU A 51 -4.88 -2.13 1.91
N VAL A 52 -4.04 -3.01 2.44
CA VAL A 52 -2.61 -2.73 2.71
C VAL A 52 -1.74 -3.40 1.65
N ILE A 53 -0.79 -2.67 1.08
CA ILE A 53 0.20 -3.21 0.14
C ILE A 53 1.62 -2.71 0.44
N GLY A 54 2.61 -3.54 0.12
CA GLY A 54 4.00 -3.09 0.04
C GLY A 54 4.23 -2.25 -1.22
N HIS A 55 5.15 -1.28 -1.16
CA HIS A 55 5.43 -0.38 -2.29
C HIS A 55 5.86 -1.09 -3.59
N THR A 56 6.45 -2.29 -3.49
CA THR A 56 6.88 -3.10 -4.64
C THR A 56 5.71 -3.52 -5.51
N TRP A 57 4.51 -3.71 -4.93
CA TRP A 57 3.29 -4.04 -5.68
C TRP A 57 2.97 -3.00 -6.76
N ILE A 58 3.28 -1.71 -6.50
CA ILE A 58 3.10 -0.63 -7.48
C ILE A 58 4.07 -0.81 -8.64
N LEU A 59 5.36 -1.03 -8.34
CA LEU A 59 6.40 -1.22 -9.34
C LEU A 59 6.13 -2.45 -10.20
N GLU A 60 5.73 -3.56 -9.58
CA GLU A 60 5.35 -4.81 -10.25
C GLU A 60 4.10 -4.62 -11.12
N SER A 61 3.11 -3.87 -10.64
CA SER A 61 1.90 -3.56 -11.41
C SER A 61 2.20 -2.71 -12.65
N ILE A 62 3.10 -1.73 -12.50
CA ILE A 62 3.57 -0.90 -13.62
C ILE A 62 4.36 -1.76 -14.61
N ALA A 63 5.31 -2.56 -14.12
CA ALA A 63 6.15 -3.42 -14.96
C ALA A 63 5.33 -4.44 -15.75
N ALA A 64 4.25 -4.97 -15.17
CA ALA A 64 3.33 -5.89 -15.82
C ALA A 64 2.27 -5.21 -16.72
N CYS A 65 2.21 -3.87 -16.74
CA CYS A 65 1.13 -3.11 -17.37
C CYS A 65 -0.28 -3.53 -16.90
N LYS A 66 -0.39 -4.05 -15.69
CA LYS A 66 -1.63 -4.57 -15.09
C LYS A 66 -1.48 -4.64 -13.57
N LEU A 67 -2.55 -4.29 -12.84
CA LEU A 67 -2.62 -4.45 -11.40
C LEU A 67 -2.32 -5.90 -10.98
N GLN A 68 -1.33 -6.07 -10.11
CA GLN A 68 -1.02 -7.35 -9.51
C GLN A 68 -2.14 -7.77 -8.54
N PRO A 69 -2.34 -9.08 -8.30
CA PRO A 69 -3.25 -9.51 -7.24
C PRO A 69 -2.77 -8.98 -5.88
N PHE A 70 -3.69 -8.73 -4.95
CA PHE A 70 -3.33 -8.53 -3.55
C PHE A 70 -2.83 -9.87 -3.01
N VAL A 71 -1.63 -9.89 -2.46
CA VAL A 71 -1.08 -11.07 -1.80
C VAL A 71 -1.52 -10.98 -0.33
N ILE A 72 -2.40 -11.90 0.07
CA ILE A 72 -2.83 -12.10 1.47
C ILE A 72 -1.77 -12.93 2.19
#